data_AF-A0AA40ISY6-F1
#
_entry.id   AF-A0AA40ISY6-F1
#
_cell.length_a   1.000
_cell.length_b   1.000
_cell.length_c   1.000
_cell.angle_alpha   90.00
_cell.angle_beta   90.00
_cell.angle_gamma   90.00
#
_symmetry.space_group_name_H-M   'P 1'
#
loop_
_entity.id
_entity.type
_entity.pdbx_description
1 polymer ?
#
loop_
_entity_poly.entity_id
_entity_poly.type
_entity_poly.pdbx_seq_one_letter_code
_entity_poly.pdbx_strand_id
1 'polypeptide(L)'
;MEKFNFRLQSLLDIRCSKEEESKIAFKEAQSAKDLTERRLENLKENHNKYSKIDFNCSSIDRKIRQNYCNVLQFNINETSVELDKRTEILEGKRQELKQRQMERKTVEILKDKQEAAYIKEQNLIEQKANDEFALYAYIRNSKI
;
A
#
# COMPACT_ATOMS: atom_id res chain seq x y z
N MET A 1 -22.31 16.38 27.58
CA MET A 1 -21.04 15.63 27.44
C MET A 1 -20.10 16.45 26.59
N GLU A 2 -18.88 16.68 27.06
CA GLU A 2 -17.83 17.25 26.20
C GLU A 2 -17.49 16.26 25.07
N LYS A 3 -17.03 16.78 23.93
CA LYS A 3 -16.64 15.93 22.80
C LYS A 3 -15.20 15.46 23.02
N PHE A 4 -14.93 14.17 22.86
CA PHE A 4 -13.58 13.63 22.92
C PHE A 4 -12.68 14.33 21.89
N ASN A 5 -11.55 14.87 22.36
CA ASN A 5 -10.57 15.55 21.53
C ASN A 5 -9.22 14.80 21.57
N PHE A 6 -8.85 14.20 20.45
CA PHE A 6 -7.60 13.47 20.34
C PHE A 6 -6.44 14.42 20.02
N ARG A 7 -5.54 14.60 21.00
CA ARG A 7 -4.41 15.55 20.89
C ARG A 7 -3.46 15.27 19.73
N LEU A 8 -3.39 14.01 19.27
CA LEU A 8 -2.52 13.59 18.17
C LEU A 8 -3.27 13.45 16.83
N GLN A 9 -4.44 14.08 16.67
CA GLN A 9 -5.21 14.00 15.43
C GLN A 9 -4.41 14.51 14.22
N SER A 10 -3.68 15.62 14.36
CA SER A 10 -2.82 16.14 13.30
C SER A 10 -1.72 15.15 12.88
N LEU A 11 -1.15 14.41 13.83
CA LEU A 11 -0.17 13.37 13.55
C LEU A 11 -0.80 12.19 12.82
N LEU A 12 -2.02 11.79 13.19
CA LEU A 12 -2.76 10.73 12.52
C LEU A 12 -3.04 11.12 11.06
N ASP A 13 -3.48 12.35 10.83
CA ASP A 13 -3.79 12.86 9.48
C ASP A 13 -2.53 12.88 8.60
N ILE A 14 -1.38 13.33 9.13
CA ILE A 14 -0.09 13.28 8.41
C ILE A 14 0.27 11.83 8.05
N ARG A 15 0.07 10.87 8.96
CA ARG A 15 0.37 9.45 8.70
C ARG A 15 -0.58 8.86 7.65
N CYS A 16 -1.85 9.24 7.64
CA CYS A 16 -2.80 8.87 6.59
C CYS A 16 -2.35 9.38 5.22
N SER A 17 -1.95 10.65 5.12
CA SER A 17 -1.45 11.22 3.86
C SER A 17 -0.20 10.49 3.36
N LYS A 18 0.76 10.21 4.24
CA LYS A 18 1.98 9.46 3.90
C LYS A 18 1.72 8.03 3.45
N GLU A 19 0.72 7.37 4.04
CA GLU A 19 0.29 6.05 3.56
C GLU A 19 -0.29 6.15 2.15
N GLU A 20 -1.11 7.17 1.88
CA GLU A 20 -1.72 7.35 0.56
C GLU A 20 -0.67 7.64 -0.53
N GLU A 21 0.30 8.52 -0.25
CA GLU A 21 1.46 8.76 -1.11
C GLU A 21 2.22 7.46 -1.41
N SER A 22 2.41 6.62 -0.38
CA SER A 22 3.11 5.33 -0.54
C SER A 22 2.29 4.33 -1.38
N LYS A 23 0.96 4.35 -1.30
CA LYS A 23 0.09 3.52 -2.16
C LYS A 23 0.19 3.95 -3.62
N ILE A 24 0.21 5.25 -3.88
CA ILE A 24 0.37 5.80 -5.24
C ILE A 24 1.71 5.35 -5.80
N ALA A 25 2.81 5.57 -5.06
CA ALA A 25 4.15 5.16 -5.48
C ALA A 25 4.25 3.64 -5.72
N PHE A 26 3.60 2.82 -4.90
CA PHE A 26 3.54 1.37 -5.12
C PHE A 26 2.80 1.00 -6.40
N LYS A 27 1.65 1.63 -6.68
CA LYS A 27 0.90 1.41 -7.93
C LYS A 27 1.69 1.83 -9.16
N GLU A 28 2.41 2.95 -9.08
CA GLU A 28 3.28 3.41 -10.16
C GLU A 28 4.41 2.41 -10.44
N ALA A 29 5.07 1.91 -9.39
CA ALA A 29 6.11 0.89 -9.52
C ALA A 29 5.57 -0.42 -10.11
N GLN A 30 4.37 -0.85 -9.69
CA GLN A 30 3.69 -2.02 -10.27
C GLN A 30 3.38 -1.82 -11.75
N SER A 31 2.78 -0.70 -12.12
CA SER A 31 2.48 -0.37 -13.52
C SER A 31 3.74 -0.35 -14.39
N ALA A 32 4.83 0.24 -13.88
CA ALA A 32 6.12 0.24 -14.55
C ALA A 32 6.63 -1.19 -14.76
N LYS A 33 6.61 -2.03 -13.72
CA LYS A 33 7.00 -3.45 -13.82
C LYS A 33 6.17 -4.16 -14.91
N ASP A 34 4.85 -4.05 -14.88
CA ASP A 34 3.93 -4.71 -15.80
C ASP A 34 4.14 -4.28 -17.27
N LEU A 35 4.54 -3.02 -17.50
CA LEU A 35 4.88 -2.52 -18.84
C LEU A 35 6.15 -3.21 -19.36
N THR A 36 7.17 -3.37 -18.52
CA THR A 36 8.42 -4.08 -18.86
C THR A 36 8.16 -5.57 -19.11
N GLU A 37 7.32 -6.22 -18.30
CA GLU A 37 6.96 -7.63 -18.52
C GLU A 37 6.29 -7.81 -19.89
N ARG A 38 5.32 -6.96 -20.23
CA ARG A 38 4.68 -6.96 -21.55
C ARG A 38 5.68 -6.72 -22.69
N ARG A 39 6.61 -5.79 -22.51
CA ARG A 39 7.67 -5.54 -23.50
C ARG A 39 8.56 -6.77 -23.70
N LEU A 40 8.95 -7.43 -22.62
CA LEU A 40 9.77 -8.63 -22.63
C LEU A 40 9.04 -9.81 -23.29
N GLU A 41 7.75 -9.98 -23.01
CA GLU A 41 6.91 -10.98 -23.66
C GLU A 41 6.81 -10.75 -25.17
N ASN A 42 6.55 -9.51 -25.60
CA ASN A 42 6.54 -9.14 -27.02
C ASN A 42 7.88 -9.43 -27.71
N LEU A 43 9.01 -9.15 -27.05
CA LEU A 43 10.34 -9.44 -27.58
C LEU A 43 10.57 -10.95 -27.72
N LYS A 44 10.17 -11.75 -26.73
CA LYS A 44 10.25 -13.22 -26.76
C LYS A 44 9.37 -13.80 -27.87
N GLU A 45 8.15 -13.29 -28.04
CA GLU A 45 7.27 -13.70 -29.14
C GLU A 45 7.89 -13.39 -30.50
N ASN A 46 8.43 -12.19 -30.68
CA ASN A 46 9.10 -11.80 -31.92
C ASN A 46 10.30 -12.71 -32.19
N HIS A 47 11.14 -12.96 -31.19
CA HIS A 47 12.26 -13.90 -31.32
C HIS A 47 11.78 -15.29 -31.75
N ASN A 48 10.71 -15.83 -31.14
CA ASN A 48 10.15 -17.13 -31.50
C ASN A 48 9.53 -17.18 -32.91
N LYS A 49 9.00 -16.06 -33.41
CA LYS A 49 8.47 -15.95 -34.78
C LYS A 49 9.60 -16.01 -35.81
N TYR A 50 10.68 -15.27 -35.59
CA TYR A 50 11.77 -15.13 -36.56
C TYR A 50 12.89 -16.18 -36.41
N SER A 51 13.00 -16.87 -35.28
CA SER A 51 14.01 -17.94 -35.09
C SER A 51 13.68 -19.24 -35.85
N LYS A 52 12.44 -19.41 -36.30
CA LYS A 52 12.05 -20.57 -37.12
C LYS A 52 12.81 -20.53 -38.46
N ILE A 53 13.44 -21.65 -38.78
CA ILE A 53 14.28 -21.80 -39.97
C ILE A 53 13.38 -22.01 -41.19
N ASP A 54 13.32 -21.02 -42.07
CA ASP A 54 12.83 -21.20 -43.44
C ASP A 54 13.96 -21.76 -44.31
N PHE A 55 13.79 -22.98 -44.81
CA PHE A 55 14.76 -23.61 -45.71
C PHE A 55 14.78 -23.01 -47.13
N ASN A 56 13.82 -22.13 -47.45
CA ASN A 56 13.63 -21.53 -48.77
C ASN A 56 14.27 -20.13 -48.95
N CYS A 57 15.11 -19.66 -48.02
CA CYS A 57 15.71 -18.32 -48.07
C CYS A 57 17.15 -18.29 -48.64
N SER A 58 17.51 -17.17 -49.26
CA SER A 58 18.87 -16.91 -49.77
C SER A 58 19.89 -16.83 -48.63
N SER A 59 21.18 -17.02 -48.95
CA SER A 59 22.30 -16.93 -48.00
C SER A 59 22.39 -15.53 -47.34
N ILE A 60 22.00 -14.48 -48.07
CA ILE A 60 21.95 -13.10 -47.56
C ILE A 60 20.81 -12.94 -46.56
N ASP A 61 19.61 -13.41 -46.88
CA ASP A 61 18.43 -13.35 -46.00
C ASP A 61 18.67 -14.09 -44.68
N ARG A 62 19.37 -15.23 -44.75
CA ARG A 62 19.75 -16.01 -43.57
C ARG A 62 20.69 -15.21 -42.65
N LYS A 63 21.67 -14.49 -43.20
CA LYS A 63 22.57 -13.62 -42.41
C LYS A 63 21.82 -12.44 -41.77
N ILE A 64 20.91 -11.79 -42.50
CA ILE A 64 20.10 -10.69 -41.99
C ILE A 64 19.22 -11.17 -40.83
N ARG A 65 18.55 -12.32 -40.99
CA ARG A 65 17.72 -12.92 -39.95
C ARG A 65 18.52 -13.33 -38.72
N GLN A 66 19.71 -13.90 -38.89
CA GLN A 66 20.62 -14.25 -37.79
C GLN A 66 20.99 -12.99 -36.99
N ASN A 67 21.40 -11.91 -37.67
CA ASN A 67 21.74 -10.65 -37.01
C ASN A 67 20.54 -10.06 -36.26
N TYR A 68 19.35 -10.10 -36.85
CA TYR A 68 18.13 -9.64 -36.20
C TYR A 68 17.79 -10.46 -34.95
N CYS A 69 17.90 -11.79 -35.00
CA CYS A 69 17.69 -12.67 -33.84
C CYS A 69 18.72 -12.39 -32.73
N ASN A 70 20.00 -12.19 -33.08
CA ASN A 70 21.04 -11.83 -32.11
C ASN A 70 20.72 -10.50 -31.41
N VAL A 71 20.27 -9.48 -32.17
CA VAL A 71 19.85 -8.19 -31.61
C VAL A 71 18.62 -8.36 -30.72
N LEU A 72 17.64 -9.17 -31.12
CA LEU A 72 16.48 -9.46 -30.28
C LEU A 72 16.89 -10.15 -28.97
N GLN A 73 17.80 -11.12 -29.03
CA GLN A 73 18.29 -11.82 -27.86
C GLN A 73 19.04 -10.89 -26.90
N PHE A 74 19.86 -9.98 -27.44
CA PHE A 74 20.49 -8.91 -26.64
C PHE A 74 19.44 -8.03 -25.95
N ASN A 75 18.43 -7.55 -26.69
CA ASN A 75 17.35 -6.74 -26.13
C ASN A 75 16.54 -7.50 -25.07
N ILE A 76 16.31 -8.80 -25.25
CA ILE A 76 15.63 -9.65 -24.26
C ILE A 76 16.44 -9.69 -22.96
N ASN A 77 17.76 -9.88 -23.06
CA ASN A 77 18.65 -9.92 -21.91
C ASN A 77 18.72 -8.56 -21.19
N GLU A 78 18.78 -7.45 -21.94
CA GLU A 78 18.73 -6.11 -21.32
C GLU A 78 17.39 -5.85 -20.63
N THR A 79 16.29 -6.20 -21.30
CA THR A 79 14.93 -6.00 -20.75
C THR A 79 14.69 -6.92 -19.53
N SER A 80 15.31 -8.10 -19.46
CA SER A 80 15.21 -8.96 -18.26
C SER A 80 15.94 -8.36 -17.08
N VAL A 81 17.14 -7.82 -17.30
CA VAL A 81 17.89 -7.11 -16.24
C VAL A 81 17.13 -5.86 -15.78
N GLU A 82 16.49 -5.14 -16.71
CA GLU A 82 15.62 -4.01 -16.38
C GLU A 82 14.41 -4.45 -15.54
N LEU A 83 13.79 -5.57 -15.90
CA LEU A 83 12.67 -6.15 -15.16
C LEU A 83 13.10 -6.51 -13.73
N ASP A 84 14.25 -7.15 -13.54
CA ASP A 84 14.78 -7.50 -12.22
C ASP A 84 14.94 -6.25 -11.34
N LYS A 85 15.56 -5.19 -11.88
CA LYS A 85 15.68 -3.90 -11.17
C LYS A 85 14.32 -3.32 -10.78
N ARG A 86 13.34 -3.39 -11.67
CA ARG A 86 11.97 -2.91 -11.38
C ARG A 86 11.28 -3.76 -10.32
N THR A 87 11.55 -5.07 -10.26
CA THR A 87 11.05 -5.92 -9.17
C THR A 87 11.66 -5.58 -7.82
N GLU A 88 12.96 -5.29 -7.77
CA GLU A 88 13.62 -4.85 -6.53
C GLU A 88 13.03 -3.52 -6.02
N ILE A 89 12.82 -2.57 -6.94
CA ILE A 89 12.18 -1.28 -6.61
C ILE A 89 10.77 -1.51 -6.06
N LEU A 90 10.00 -2.39 -6.68
CA LEU A 90 8.64 -2.71 -6.26
C LEU A 90 8.60 -3.31 -4.86
N GLU A 91 9.50 -4.26 -4.55
CA GLU A 91 9.59 -4.83 -3.20
C GLU A 91 10.03 -3.78 -2.17
N GLY A 92 10.94 -2.87 -2.53
CA GLY A 92 11.27 -1.70 -1.69
C GLY A 92 10.06 -0.84 -1.38
N LYS A 93 9.24 -0.52 -2.39
CA LYS A 93 8.00 0.26 -2.22
C LYS A 93 6.92 -0.50 -1.44
N ARG A 94 6.87 -1.82 -1.58
CA ARG A 94 5.99 -2.68 -0.79
C ARG A 94 6.34 -2.65 0.70
N GLN A 95 7.63 -2.72 1.03
CA GLN A 95 8.11 -2.62 2.41
C GLN A 95 7.82 -1.23 3.00
N GLU A 96 8.04 -0.17 2.22
CA GLU A 96 7.73 1.20 2.62
C GLU A 96 6.23 1.36 2.93
N LEU A 97 5.35 0.88 2.05
CA LEU A 97 3.90 0.92 2.27
C LEU A 97 3.50 0.17 3.54
N LYS A 98 4.06 -1.03 3.77
CA LYS A 98 3.80 -1.81 4.98
C LYS A 98 4.19 -1.05 6.25
N GLN A 99 5.35 -0.40 6.22
CA GLN A 99 5.83 0.42 7.33
C GLN A 99 4.90 1.60 7.61
N ARG A 100 4.45 2.33 6.58
CA ARG A 100 3.49 3.44 6.74
C ARG A 100 2.14 2.99 7.31
N GLN A 101 1.64 1.83 6.86
CA GLN A 101 0.42 1.26 7.42
C GLN A 101 0.56 0.91 8.90
N MET A 102 1.70 0.36 9.32
CA MET A 102 1.98 0.09 10.73
C MET A 102 2.05 1.39 11.54
N GLU A 103 2.72 2.42 11.02
CA GLU A 103 2.80 3.73 11.66
C GLU A 103 1.42 4.35 11.86
N ARG A 104 0.54 4.32 10.84
CA ARG A 104 -0.83 4.84 10.95
C ARG A 104 -1.63 4.06 12.01
N LYS A 105 -1.67 2.73 11.87
CA LYS A 105 -2.41 1.85 12.79
C LYS A 105 -1.97 2.02 14.25
N THR A 106 -0.69 2.26 14.49
CA THR A 106 -0.18 2.49 15.85
C THR A 106 -0.83 3.73 16.49
N VAL A 107 -1.00 4.83 15.74
CA VAL A 107 -1.65 6.06 16.24
C VAL A 107 -3.16 5.88 16.36
N GLU A 108 -3.75 5.16 15.41
CA GLU A 108 -5.17 4.79 15.42
C GLU A 108 -5.52 4.01 16.71
N ILE A 109 -4.73 2.99 17.06
CA ILE A 109 -4.89 2.22 18.31
C ILE A 109 -4.73 3.12 19.55
N LEU A 110 -3.82 4.09 19.52
CA LEU A 110 -3.66 5.04 20.63
C LEU A 110 -4.89 5.92 20.80
N LYS A 111 -5.51 6.35 19.69
CA LYS A 111 -6.76 7.11 19.70
C LYS A 111 -7.89 6.29 20.31
N ASP A 112 -8.09 5.07 19.82
CA ASP A 112 -9.17 4.19 20.31
C ASP A 112 -9.05 3.90 21.81
N LYS A 113 -7.82 3.69 22.30
CA LYS A 113 -7.56 3.48 23.74
C LYS A 113 -7.87 4.72 24.57
N GLN A 114 -7.50 5.90 24.09
CA GLN A 114 -7.79 7.16 24.79
C GLN A 114 -9.30 7.45 24.80
N GLU A 115 -9.98 7.17 23.70
CA GLU A 115 -11.43 7.34 23.58
C GLU A 115 -12.17 6.40 24.53
N ALA A 116 -11.77 5.12 24.59
CA ALA A 116 -12.34 4.15 25.52
C ALA A 116 -12.14 4.57 26.99
N ALA A 117 -10.96 5.12 27.33
CA ALA A 117 -10.69 5.64 28.67
C ALA A 117 -11.57 6.85 29.00
N TYR A 118 -11.72 7.78 28.04
CA TYR A 118 -12.57 8.95 28.19
C TYR A 118 -14.05 8.59 28.41
N ILE A 119 -14.59 7.66 27.62
CA ILE A 119 -15.97 7.18 27.77
C ILE A 119 -16.17 6.55 29.14
N LYS A 120 -15.21 5.74 29.60
CA LYS A 120 -15.28 5.11 30.93
C LYS A 120 -15.30 6.14 32.05
N GLU A 121 -14.53 7.22 31.92
CA GLU A 121 -14.50 8.31 32.88
C GLU A 121 -15.82 9.10 32.90
N GLN A 122 -16.36 9.45 31.72
CA GLN A 122 -17.66 10.13 31.61
C GLN A 122 -18.79 9.29 32.23
N ASN A 123 -18.85 8.00 31.92
CA ASN A 123 -19.84 7.09 32.49
C ASN A 123 -19.75 7.03 34.03
N LEU A 124 -18.54 7.08 34.58
CA LEU A 124 -18.33 7.06 36.03
C LEU A 124 -18.76 8.38 36.69
N ILE A 125 -18.55 9.53 36.03
CA ILE A 125 -19.03 10.83 36.48
C ILE A 125 -20.56 10.85 36.47
N GLU A 126 -21.18 10.38 35.38
CA GLU A 126 -22.64 10.33 35.24
C GLU A 126 -23.27 9.37 36.25
N GLN A 127 -22.67 8.21 36.48
CA GLN A 127 -23.13 7.26 37.49
C GLN A 127 -23.12 7.89 38.89
N LYS A 128 -22.02 8.55 39.28
CA LYS A 128 -21.93 9.25 40.58
C LYS A 128 -22.99 10.33 40.71
N ALA A 129 -23.19 11.14 39.67
CA ALA A 129 -24.22 12.18 39.67
C ALA A 129 -25.63 11.57 39.83
N ASN A 130 -25.93 10.48 39.11
CA ASN A 130 -27.21 9.77 39.21
C ASN A 130 -27.43 9.18 40.61
N ASP A 131 -26.40 8.57 41.20
CA ASP A 131 -26.45 8.03 42.56
C ASP A 131 -26.71 9.14 43.59
N GLU A 132 -26.04 10.30 43.44
CA GLU A 132 -26.30 11.48 44.27
C GLU A 132 -27.74 11.97 44.12
N PHE A 133 -28.25 12.11 42.90
CA PHE A 133 -29.64 12.52 42.64
C PHE A 133 -30.65 11.54 43.25
N ALA A 134 -30.42 10.23 43.13
CA ALA A 134 -31.26 9.20 43.72
C ALA A 134 -31.26 9.30 45.25
N LEU A 135 -30.10 9.53 45.87
CA LEU A 135 -29.97 9.68 47.32
C LEU A 135 -30.68 10.94 47.83
N TYR A 136 -30.52 12.07 47.14
CA TYR A 136 -31.25 13.31 47.45
C TYR A 136 -32.77 13.13 47.33
N ALA A 137 -33.24 12.49 46.25
CA ALA A 137 -34.65 12.20 46.05
C ALA A 137 -35.20 11.29 47.16
N TYR A 138 -34.45 10.24 47.52
CA TYR A 138 -34.81 9.35 48.63
C TYR A 138 -34.91 10.11 49.95
N ILE A 139 -33.89 10.89 50.33
CA ILE A 139 -33.89 11.68 51.58
C ILE A 139 -35.07 12.66 51.61
N ARG A 140 -35.36 13.32 50.48
CA ARG A 140 -36.49 14.26 50.36
C ARG A 140 -37.83 13.57 50.58
N ASN A 141 -38.03 12.38 50.01
CA ASN A 141 -39.28 11.63 50.15
C ASN A 141 -39.39 10.89 51.50
N SER A 142 -38.26 10.64 52.18
CA SER A 142 -38.19 9.97 53.48
C SER A 142 -38.39 10.92 54.67
N LYS A 143 -38.32 12.23 54.46
CA LYS A 143 -38.76 13.23 55.46
C LYS A 143 -40.29 13.36 55.40
N ILE A 144 -40.97 12.47 56.13
CA ILE A 144 -42.33 12.63 56.68
C ILE A 144 -42.19 12.61 58.20
#